data_AF-A0A397U339-F1
#
_entry.id   AF-A0A397U339-F1
#
_cell.length_a   1.000
_cell.length_b   1.000
_cell.length_c   1.000
_cell.angle_alpha   90.00
_cell.angle_beta   90.00
_cell.angle_gamma   90.00
#
_symmetry.space_group_name_H-M   'P 1'
#
loop_
_entity.id
_entity.type
_entity.pdbx_description
1 polymer ?
#
loop_
_entity_poly.entity_id
_entity_poly.type
_entity_poly.pdbx_seq_one_letter_code
_entity_poly.pdbx_strand_id
1 'polypeptide(L)'
;MEDIRSAPKNSIFLLHACAHNPTGVDPTPQQWDQISEVIKERGHFPFFDMAYQGFASGDINRDAYAVRKFVSDGHRIALSQSFAKNMGMYGERVGAFSLITESAKEKAAVDSQLKLVIRPMFSNPPINGARIVSYVLSDSELHKEWLGEVKTMADRIKLMRDKLKHHLVEDFESKLPWNHITDQIGMFCFTGLKPEQVNN
;
A
#
# COMPACT_ATOMS: atom_id res chain seq x y z
N MET A 1 13.97 12.03 -5.53
CA MET A 1 13.62 13.46 -5.31
C MET A 1 13.82 14.29 -6.56
N GLU A 2 14.94 14.14 -7.27
CA GLU A 2 15.21 14.86 -8.52
C GLU A 2 14.10 14.63 -9.57
N ASP A 3 13.67 13.39 -9.77
CA ASP A 3 12.59 13.06 -10.72
C ASP A 3 11.27 13.77 -10.41
N ILE A 4 10.92 13.89 -9.12
CA ILE A 4 9.70 14.60 -8.70
C ILE A 4 9.84 16.10 -9.00
N ARG A 5 11.02 16.69 -8.77
CA ARG A 5 11.28 18.11 -9.03
C ARG A 5 11.36 18.43 -10.53
N SER A 6 11.89 17.53 -11.34
CA SER A 6 12.11 17.72 -12.77
C SER A 6 10.85 17.45 -13.60
N ALA A 7 9.90 16.65 -13.09
CA ALA A 7 8.64 16.36 -13.77
C ALA A 7 7.86 17.64 -14.13
N PRO A 8 7.13 17.65 -15.27
CA PRO A 8 6.26 18.77 -15.65
C PRO A 8 5.27 19.11 -14.53
N LYS A 9 5.07 20.41 -14.26
CA LYS A 9 4.10 20.87 -13.26
C LYS A 9 2.73 20.21 -13.49
N ASN A 10 2.02 19.92 -12.41
CA ASN A 10 0.71 19.24 -12.43
C ASN A 10 0.73 17.80 -12.97
N SER A 11 1.89 17.15 -13.04
CA SER A 11 1.97 15.69 -13.27
C SER A 11 1.28 14.88 -12.16
N ILE A 12 0.85 13.66 -12.50
CA ILE A 12 0.31 12.68 -11.55
C ILE A 12 1.44 11.75 -11.09
N PHE A 13 1.54 11.52 -9.77
CA PHE A 13 2.49 10.58 -9.19
C PHE A 13 1.75 9.40 -8.56
N LEU A 14 1.98 8.19 -9.09
CA LEU A 14 1.55 6.96 -8.46
C LEU A 14 2.53 6.58 -7.35
N LEU A 15 2.02 6.41 -6.13
CA LEU A 15 2.80 6.16 -4.93
C LEU A 15 2.25 4.93 -4.22
N HIS A 16 3.11 3.97 -3.87
CA HIS A 16 2.71 2.88 -2.99
C HIS A 16 2.69 3.41 -1.54
N ALA A 17 1.55 3.28 -0.86
CA ALA A 17 1.38 3.83 0.50
C ALA A 17 2.30 3.16 1.53
N CYS A 18 2.52 1.85 1.37
CA CYS A 18 3.41 1.01 2.18
C CYS A 18 3.68 -0.32 1.44
N ALA A 19 4.70 -1.05 1.88
CA ALA A 19 5.15 -2.33 1.35
C ALA A 19 5.25 -2.33 -0.19
N HIS A 20 6.12 -1.47 -0.73
CA HIS A 20 6.30 -1.32 -2.17
C HIS A 20 6.53 -2.68 -2.86
N ASN A 21 5.72 -2.99 -3.87
CA ASN A 21 5.89 -4.16 -4.72
C ASN A 21 6.60 -3.75 -6.03
N PRO A 22 7.73 -4.38 -6.43
CA PRO A 22 8.30 -5.62 -5.88
C PRO A 22 9.45 -5.43 -4.87
N THR A 23 9.95 -4.20 -4.69
CA THR A 23 11.24 -3.98 -4.01
C THR A 23 11.22 -4.24 -2.51
N GLY A 24 10.07 -4.10 -1.84
CA GLY A 24 9.95 -4.11 -0.39
C GLY A 24 10.63 -2.92 0.30
N VAL A 25 10.93 -1.84 -0.42
CA VAL A 25 11.60 -0.65 0.14
C VAL A 25 10.63 0.52 0.16
N ASP A 26 10.33 1.01 1.36
CA ASP A 26 9.44 2.15 1.58
C ASP A 26 10.25 3.39 2.00
N PRO A 27 9.81 4.61 1.63
CA PRO A 27 10.35 5.83 2.21
C PRO A 27 10.13 5.88 3.73
N THR A 28 11.10 6.44 4.46
CA THR A 28 10.94 6.75 5.89
C THR A 28 9.91 7.86 6.09
N PRO A 29 9.37 8.07 7.31
CA PRO A 29 8.49 9.19 7.60
C PRO A 29 9.07 10.55 7.15
N GLN A 30 10.36 10.79 7.43
CA GLN A 30 11.04 12.03 7.04
C GLN A 30 11.16 12.17 5.52
N GLN A 31 11.35 11.06 4.80
CA GLN A 31 11.36 11.09 3.33
C GLN A 31 9.95 11.34 2.79
N TRP A 32 8.91 10.78 3.39
CA TRP A 32 7.52 11.07 3.04
C TRP A 32 7.16 12.54 3.24
N ASP A 33 7.64 13.16 4.31
CA ASP A 33 7.47 14.60 4.56
C ASP A 33 8.07 15.42 3.40
N GLN A 34 9.31 15.11 3.01
CA GLN A 34 9.97 15.78 1.89
C GLN A 34 9.25 15.53 0.55
N ILE A 35 8.77 14.31 0.30
CA ILE A 35 8.01 13.99 -0.92
C ILE A 35 6.71 14.80 -0.96
N SER A 36 5.97 14.88 0.16
CA SER A 36 4.75 15.67 0.29
C SER A 36 5.01 17.15 -0.05
N GLU A 37 6.08 17.73 0.51
CA GLU A 37 6.47 19.11 0.25
C GLU A 37 6.72 19.38 -1.23
N VAL A 38 7.49 18.52 -1.90
CA VAL A 38 7.81 18.70 -3.32
C VAL A 38 6.59 18.50 -4.21
N ILE A 39 5.76 17.51 -3.93
CA ILE A 39 4.51 17.30 -4.67
C ILE A 39 3.62 18.56 -4.57
N LYS A 40 3.56 19.16 -3.39
CA LYS A 40 2.79 20.39 -3.16
C LYS A 40 3.40 21.60 -3.89
N GLU A 41 4.71 21.80 -3.75
CA GLU A 41 5.47 22.88 -4.40
C GLU A 41 5.28 22.89 -5.92
N ARG A 42 5.23 21.70 -6.53
CA ARG A 42 5.12 21.51 -7.97
C ARG A 42 3.67 21.40 -8.49
N GLY A 43 2.69 21.41 -7.59
CA GLY A 43 1.27 21.23 -7.91
C GLY A 43 0.94 19.84 -8.44
N HIS A 44 1.76 18.83 -8.14
CA HIS A 44 1.52 17.46 -8.59
C HIS A 44 0.31 16.83 -7.91
N PHE A 45 -0.34 15.90 -8.60
CA PHE A 45 -1.49 15.16 -8.08
C PHE A 45 -1.04 13.78 -7.56
N PRO A 46 -1.09 13.53 -6.24
CA PRO A 46 -0.74 12.23 -5.67
C PRO A 46 -1.87 11.21 -5.83
N PHE A 47 -1.52 10.05 -6.38
CA PHE A 47 -2.39 8.87 -6.46
C PHE A 47 -1.73 7.73 -5.68
N PHE A 48 -2.36 7.29 -4.59
CA PHE A 48 -1.88 6.19 -3.77
C PHE A 48 -2.46 4.84 -4.19
N ASP A 49 -1.60 3.82 -4.26
CA ASP A 49 -1.97 2.40 -4.22
C ASP A 49 -1.70 1.86 -2.80
N MET A 50 -2.71 1.30 -2.16
CA MET A 50 -2.67 0.77 -0.80
C MET A 50 -3.25 -0.65 -0.74
N ALA A 51 -2.43 -1.63 -1.14
CA ALA A 51 -2.83 -3.03 -1.13
C ALA A 51 -2.40 -3.84 0.11
N TYR A 52 -1.47 -3.31 0.92
CA TYR A 52 -0.77 -4.06 1.97
C TYR A 52 -0.85 -3.41 3.36
N GLN A 53 -1.87 -2.58 3.61
CA GLN A 53 -2.06 -1.94 4.92
C GLN A 53 -2.11 -2.98 6.05
N GLY A 54 -1.27 -2.81 7.06
CA GLY A 54 -1.10 -3.71 8.18
C GLY A 54 -0.01 -4.77 7.97
N PHE A 55 0.39 -5.07 6.73
CA PHE A 55 1.37 -6.11 6.41
C PHE A 55 2.81 -5.58 6.35
N ALA A 56 3.00 -4.26 6.34
CA ALA A 56 4.32 -3.65 6.41
C ALA A 56 4.81 -3.66 7.86
N SER A 57 4.10 -2.98 8.76
CA SER A 57 4.53 -2.87 10.16
C SER A 57 3.82 -3.81 11.13
N GLY A 58 2.66 -4.37 10.78
CA GLY A 58 1.72 -4.98 11.73
C GLY A 58 0.76 -3.98 12.37
N ASP A 59 0.75 -2.72 11.91
CA ASP A 59 -0.10 -1.64 12.43
C ASP A 59 -0.69 -0.86 11.25
N ILE A 60 -2.01 -0.91 11.12
CA ILE A 60 -2.73 -0.27 10.02
C ILE A 60 -2.59 1.25 10.02
N ASN A 61 -2.33 1.89 11.15
CA ASN A 61 -2.18 3.34 11.26
C ASN A 61 -0.80 3.78 10.79
N ARG A 62 0.24 3.03 11.22
CA ARG A 62 1.60 3.28 10.78
C ARG A 62 1.74 3.07 9.28
N ASP A 63 1.14 2.02 8.74
CA ASP A 63 1.13 1.74 7.30
C ASP A 63 0.29 2.76 6.50
N ALA A 64 -0.56 3.55 7.15
CA ALA A 64 -1.32 4.64 6.54
C ALA A 64 -0.64 6.02 6.66
N TYR A 65 0.59 6.10 7.18
CA TYR A 65 1.26 7.36 7.47
C TYR A 65 1.34 8.29 6.25
N ALA A 66 1.84 7.81 5.12
CA ALA A 66 2.02 8.62 3.91
C ALA A 66 0.71 9.25 3.44
N VAL A 67 -0.35 8.44 3.36
CA VAL A 67 -1.70 8.90 2.98
C VAL A 67 -2.18 9.98 3.95
N ARG A 68 -2.13 9.73 5.26
CA ARG A 68 -2.58 10.69 6.29
C ARG A 68 -1.78 11.99 6.26
N LYS A 69 -0.47 11.91 6.07
CA LYS A 69 0.42 13.06 5.96
C LYS A 69 0.06 13.94 4.76
N PHE A 70 -0.18 13.33 3.60
CA PHE A 70 -0.59 14.07 2.40
C PHE A 70 -1.95 14.75 2.61
N VAL A 71 -2.91 14.06 3.21
CA VAL A 71 -4.19 14.69 3.54
C VAL A 71 -4.02 15.84 4.53
N SER A 72 -3.22 15.68 5.59
CA SER A 72 -2.99 16.74 6.58
C SER A 72 -2.25 17.95 6.00
N ASP A 73 -1.44 17.74 4.96
CA ASP A 73 -0.74 18.82 4.25
C ASP A 73 -1.64 19.53 3.23
N GLY A 74 -2.91 19.12 3.11
CA GLY A 74 -3.90 19.74 2.24
C GLY A 74 -3.87 19.26 0.80
N HIS A 75 -3.26 18.10 0.52
CA HIS A 75 -3.31 17.51 -0.82
C HIS A 75 -4.71 16.98 -1.14
N ARG A 76 -5.14 17.19 -2.38
CA ARG A 76 -6.21 16.37 -2.99
C ARG A 76 -5.55 15.09 -3.50
N ILE A 77 -5.97 13.95 -2.99
CA ILE A 77 -5.40 12.65 -3.35
C ILE A 77 -6.46 11.77 -4.02
N ALA A 78 -6.00 10.85 -4.86
CA ALA A 78 -6.73 9.61 -5.16
C ALA A 78 -6.11 8.46 -4.37
N LEU A 79 -6.92 7.49 -3.95
CA LEU A 79 -6.49 6.30 -3.24
C LEU A 79 -7.22 5.07 -3.79
N SER A 80 -6.46 4.10 -4.26
CA SER A 80 -6.92 2.75 -4.55
C SER A 80 -6.53 1.83 -3.39
N GLN A 81 -7.52 1.31 -2.67
CA GLN A 81 -7.31 0.41 -1.54
C GLN A 81 -7.78 -1.01 -1.89
N SER A 82 -6.96 -2.02 -1.59
CA SER A 82 -7.33 -3.43 -1.79
C SER A 82 -7.53 -4.14 -0.47
N PHE A 83 -8.56 -4.99 -0.39
CA PHE A 83 -8.79 -5.88 0.76
C PHE A 83 -8.36 -7.33 0.48
N ALA A 84 -7.74 -7.58 -0.67
CA ALA A 84 -7.37 -8.94 -1.07
C ALA A 84 -6.36 -9.58 -0.10
N LYS A 85 -5.43 -8.79 0.46
CA LYS A 85 -4.33 -9.31 1.29
C LYS A 85 -4.66 -9.19 2.76
N ASN A 86 -4.98 -7.99 3.22
CA ASN A 86 -5.20 -7.72 4.63
C ASN A 86 -6.46 -8.37 5.21
N MET A 87 -7.43 -8.76 4.37
CA MET A 87 -8.61 -9.53 4.79
C MET A 87 -8.69 -10.91 4.12
N GLY A 88 -7.66 -11.33 3.38
CA GLY A 88 -7.66 -12.62 2.68
C GLY A 88 -8.68 -12.73 1.52
N MET A 89 -9.28 -11.62 1.11
CA MET A 89 -10.39 -11.58 0.14
C MET A 89 -9.91 -11.58 -1.32
N TYR A 90 -8.95 -12.46 -1.66
CA TYR A 90 -8.32 -12.50 -2.98
C TYR A 90 -9.33 -12.74 -4.10
N GLY A 91 -10.19 -13.75 -3.96
CA GLY A 91 -11.18 -14.16 -4.97
C GLY A 91 -12.40 -13.24 -5.04
N GLU A 92 -12.71 -12.53 -3.96
CA GLU A 92 -13.89 -11.64 -3.86
C GLU A 92 -13.72 -10.34 -4.64
N ARG A 93 -12.49 -10.02 -5.06
CA ARG A 93 -12.15 -8.84 -5.86
C ARG A 93 -12.65 -7.53 -5.24
N VAL A 94 -12.58 -7.42 -3.92
CA VAL A 94 -13.05 -6.25 -3.15
C VAL A 94 -11.94 -5.23 -2.93
N GLY A 95 -12.29 -3.96 -3.14
CA GLY A 95 -11.45 -2.79 -2.95
C GLY A 95 -12.29 -1.52 -2.84
N ALA A 96 -11.63 -0.41 -2.60
CA ALA A 96 -12.26 0.91 -2.54
C ALA A 96 -11.44 1.92 -3.35
N PHE A 97 -12.14 2.85 -4.01
CA PHE A 97 -11.55 4.01 -4.65
C PHE A 97 -12.04 5.26 -3.94
N SER A 98 -11.11 6.07 -3.44
CA SER A 98 -11.40 7.30 -2.70
C SER A 98 -10.73 8.49 -3.39
N LEU A 99 -11.43 9.63 -3.47
CA LEU A 99 -10.90 10.87 -4.01
C LEU A 99 -11.28 12.02 -3.09
N ILE A 100 -10.29 12.83 -2.68
CA ILE A 100 -10.53 14.01 -1.85
C ILE A 100 -10.98 15.17 -2.73
N THR A 101 -12.14 15.73 -2.37
CA THR A 101 -12.76 16.87 -3.05
C THR A 101 -12.84 18.06 -2.12
N GLU A 102 -12.79 19.25 -2.68
CA GLU A 102 -12.81 20.54 -1.96
C GLU A 102 -14.18 20.86 -1.39
N SER A 103 -15.24 20.31 -1.98
CA SER A 103 -16.63 20.65 -1.63
C SER A 103 -17.61 19.52 -1.95
N ALA A 104 -18.78 19.57 -1.32
CA ALA A 104 -19.88 18.66 -1.62
C ALA A 104 -20.35 18.75 -3.10
N LYS A 105 -20.21 19.94 -3.71
CA LYS A 105 -20.52 20.16 -5.13
C LYS A 105 -19.53 19.43 -6.03
N GLU A 106 -18.22 19.58 -5.76
CA GLU A 106 -17.19 18.85 -6.51
C GLU A 106 -17.34 17.34 -6.31
N LYS A 107 -17.59 16.87 -5.09
CA LYS A 107 -17.90 15.47 -4.80
C LYS A 107 -19.02 14.92 -5.69
N ALA A 108 -20.15 15.62 -5.79
CA ALA A 108 -21.27 15.18 -6.61
C ALA A 108 -20.91 15.10 -8.10
N ALA A 109 -20.15 16.08 -8.60
CA ALA A 109 -19.67 16.08 -9.98
C ALA A 109 -18.70 14.92 -10.26
N VAL A 110 -17.73 14.68 -9.37
CA VAL A 110 -16.77 13.57 -9.46
C VAL A 110 -17.50 12.22 -9.41
N ASP A 111 -18.43 12.04 -8.47
CA ASP A 111 -19.20 10.81 -8.34
C ASP A 111 -20.03 10.50 -9.61
N SER A 112 -20.61 11.53 -10.24
CA SER A 112 -21.29 11.39 -11.53
C SER A 112 -20.34 10.90 -12.64
N GLN A 113 -19.14 11.47 -12.74
CA GLN A 113 -18.16 11.06 -13.75
C GLN A 113 -17.62 9.65 -13.49
N LEU A 114 -17.34 9.29 -12.23
CA LEU A 114 -16.93 7.94 -11.87
C LEU A 114 -17.99 6.90 -12.26
N LYS A 115 -19.27 7.19 -12.01
CA LYS A 115 -20.38 6.32 -12.43
C LYS A 115 -20.45 6.16 -13.95
N LEU A 116 -20.21 7.22 -14.73
CA LEU A 116 -20.16 7.14 -16.19
C LEU A 116 -19.02 6.27 -16.70
N VAL A 117 -17.88 6.22 -16.01
CA VAL A 117 -16.76 5.33 -16.34
C VAL A 117 -17.06 3.88 -15.93
N ILE A 118 -17.59 3.67 -14.72
CA ILE A 118 -17.88 2.33 -14.17
C ILE A 118 -18.98 1.61 -14.96
N ARG A 119 -20.04 2.34 -15.32
CA ARG A 119 -21.24 1.77 -15.94
C ARG A 119 -20.97 0.93 -17.20
N PRO A 120 -20.19 1.39 -18.19
CA PRO A 120 -19.86 0.58 -19.36
C PRO A 120 -18.82 -0.51 -19.09
N MET A 121 -18.02 -0.42 -18.03
CA MET A 121 -16.97 -1.42 -17.73
C MET A 121 -17.56 -2.67 -17.07
N PHE A 122 -18.35 -2.51 -16.01
CA PHE A 122 -18.88 -3.64 -15.24
C PHE A 122 -20.23 -3.34 -14.58
N SER A 123 -20.89 -2.23 -14.94
CA SER A 123 -22.18 -1.78 -14.42
C SER A 123 -22.18 -1.40 -12.94
N ASN A 124 -22.01 -2.37 -12.04
CA ASN A 124 -21.96 -2.18 -10.58
C ASN A 124 -20.96 -3.16 -9.96
N PRO A 125 -20.27 -2.79 -8.86
CA PRO A 125 -19.28 -3.65 -8.23
C PRO A 125 -19.91 -4.88 -7.54
N PRO A 126 -19.15 -5.98 -7.35
CA PRO A 126 -19.58 -7.13 -6.56
C PRO A 126 -19.91 -6.75 -5.10
N ILE A 127 -21.04 -7.24 -4.60
CA ILE A 127 -21.55 -6.83 -3.27
C ILE A 127 -21.04 -7.69 -2.11
N ASN A 128 -20.69 -8.96 -2.35
CA ASN A 128 -20.41 -9.93 -1.29
C ASN A 128 -19.18 -9.53 -0.46
N GLY A 129 -18.02 -9.40 -1.10
CA GLY A 129 -16.81 -8.95 -0.43
C GLY A 129 -16.98 -7.62 0.30
N ALA A 130 -17.66 -6.63 -0.32
CA ALA A 130 -17.91 -5.33 0.31
C ALA A 130 -18.74 -5.45 1.60
N ARG A 131 -19.74 -6.34 1.64
CA ARG A 131 -20.55 -6.59 2.84
C ARG A 131 -19.73 -7.24 3.95
N ILE A 132 -18.88 -8.22 3.62
CA ILE A 132 -18.03 -8.89 4.63
C ILE A 132 -17.03 -7.90 5.21
N VAL A 133 -16.33 -7.13 4.37
CA VAL A 133 -15.42 -6.06 4.82
C VAL A 133 -16.15 -5.08 5.73
N SER A 134 -17.33 -4.61 5.31
CA SER A 134 -18.13 -3.68 6.11
C SER A 134 -18.62 -4.28 7.43
N TYR A 135 -18.94 -5.58 7.47
CA TYR A 135 -19.40 -6.25 8.68
C TYR A 135 -18.25 -6.38 9.70
N VAL A 136 -17.08 -6.83 9.25
CA VAL A 136 -15.88 -6.96 10.09
C VAL A 136 -15.43 -5.61 10.63
N LEU A 137 -15.42 -4.55 9.81
CA LEU A 137 -14.91 -3.24 10.24
C LEU A 137 -15.88 -2.44 11.10
N SER A 138 -17.18 -2.69 11.01
CA SER A 138 -18.20 -1.97 11.77
C SER A 138 -18.53 -2.62 13.12
N ASP A 139 -18.18 -3.89 13.32
CA ASP A 139 -18.31 -4.58 14.60
C ASP A 139 -17.02 -4.44 15.41
N SER A 140 -17.12 -3.96 16.66
CA SER A 140 -15.93 -3.65 17.47
C SER A 140 -15.10 -4.88 17.85
N GLU A 141 -15.75 -6.03 18.09
CA GLU A 141 -15.05 -7.25 18.47
C GLU A 141 -14.39 -7.88 17.24
N LEU A 142 -15.10 -7.97 16.11
CA LEU A 142 -14.53 -8.48 14.86
C LEU A 142 -13.40 -7.59 14.34
N HIS A 143 -13.54 -6.27 14.45
CA HIS A 143 -12.49 -5.35 14.04
C HIS A 143 -11.23 -5.54 14.89
N LYS A 144 -11.38 -5.72 16.21
CA LYS A 144 -10.26 -6.00 17.12
C LYS A 144 -9.61 -7.35 16.84
N GLU A 145 -10.41 -8.38 16.58
CA GLU A 145 -9.91 -9.70 16.18
C GLU A 145 -9.09 -9.61 14.89
N TRP A 146 -9.64 -8.97 13.85
CA TRP A 146 -8.96 -8.75 12.58
C TRP A 146 -7.63 -7.99 12.74
N LEU A 147 -7.57 -6.94 13.59
CA LEU A 147 -6.31 -6.25 13.88
C LEU A 147 -5.26 -7.19 14.49
N GLY A 148 -5.67 -8.10 15.37
CA GLY A 148 -4.81 -9.13 15.95
C GLY A 148 -4.30 -10.13 14.91
N GLU A 149 -5.17 -10.58 14.01
CA GLU A 149 -4.81 -11.51 12.92
C GLU A 149 -3.84 -10.86 11.92
N VAL A 150 -4.10 -9.62 11.50
CA VAL A 150 -3.22 -8.84 10.63
C VAL A 150 -1.83 -8.71 11.25
N LYS A 151 -1.76 -8.36 12.55
CA LYS A 151 -0.49 -8.27 13.26
C LYS A 151 0.23 -9.62 13.30
N THR A 152 -0.49 -10.70 13.61
CA THR A 152 0.06 -12.06 13.65
C THR A 152 0.67 -12.45 12.30
N MET A 153 -0.02 -12.12 11.19
CA MET A 153 0.48 -12.36 9.84
C MET A 153 1.74 -11.54 9.52
N ALA A 154 1.77 -10.26 9.89
CA ALA A 154 2.94 -9.42 9.71
C ALA A 154 4.15 -9.91 10.52
N ASP A 155 3.95 -10.30 11.78
CA ASP A 155 5.00 -10.84 12.64
C ASP A 155 5.54 -12.17 12.09
N ARG A 156 4.65 -13.04 11.57
CA ARG A 156 5.07 -14.30 10.93
C ARG A 156 5.93 -14.05 9.69
N ILE A 157 5.61 -13.05 8.87
CA ILE A 157 6.42 -12.69 7.69
C ILE A 157 7.82 -12.25 8.12
N LYS A 158 7.93 -11.38 9.13
CA LYS A 158 9.23 -10.95 9.67
C LYS A 158 10.05 -12.12 10.21
N LEU A 159 9.40 -13.00 10.99
CA LEU A 159 10.05 -14.22 11.49
C LEU A 159 10.60 -15.10 10.35
N MET A 160 9.85 -15.27 9.26
CA MET A 160 10.32 -16.07 8.12
C MET A 160 11.52 -15.40 7.41
N ARG A 161 11.57 -14.07 7.33
CA ARG A 161 12.71 -13.33 6.80
C ARG A 161 13.95 -13.52 7.65
N ASP A 162 13.81 -13.40 8.96
CA ASP A 162 14.91 -13.61 9.91
C ASP A 162 15.44 -15.04 9.81
N LYS A 163 14.55 -16.04 9.79
CA LYS A 163 14.94 -17.44 9.63
C LYS A 163 15.64 -17.69 8.31
N LEU A 164 15.14 -17.16 7.20
CA LEU A 164 15.77 -17.34 5.89
C LEU A 164 17.20 -16.78 5.88
N LYS A 165 17.38 -15.55 6.38
CA LYS A 165 18.71 -14.94 6.50
C LYS A 165 19.62 -15.76 7.40
N HIS A 166 19.11 -16.21 8.55
CA HIS A 166 19.87 -17.03 9.50
C HIS A 166 20.35 -18.32 8.85
N HIS A 167 19.47 -19.09 8.20
CA HIS A 167 19.85 -20.31 7.49
C HIS A 167 20.91 -20.04 6.41
N LEU A 168 20.74 -18.97 5.61
CA LEU A 168 21.70 -18.63 4.57
C LEU A 168 23.10 -18.30 5.12
N VAL A 169 23.18 -17.61 6.25
CA VAL A 169 24.46 -17.13 6.82
C VAL A 169 25.11 -18.17 7.72
N GLU A 170 24.35 -18.79 8.62
CA GLU A 170 24.89 -19.68 9.65
C GLU A 170 24.97 -21.13 9.19
N ASP A 171 23.89 -21.67 8.59
CA ASP A 171 23.84 -23.09 8.23
C ASP A 171 24.49 -23.38 6.86
N PHE A 172 24.35 -22.45 5.91
CA PHE A 172 24.92 -22.57 4.56
C PHE A 172 26.17 -21.73 4.34
N GLU A 173 26.62 -21.00 5.36
CA GLU A 173 27.85 -20.19 5.36
C GLU A 173 27.98 -19.22 4.18
N SER A 174 26.86 -18.76 3.61
CA SER A 174 26.85 -17.91 2.41
C SER A 174 27.58 -16.60 2.68
N LYS A 175 28.52 -16.23 1.79
CA LYS A 175 29.29 -14.98 1.89
C LYS A 175 28.61 -13.78 1.23
N LEU A 176 27.40 -13.95 0.69
CA LEU A 176 26.64 -12.88 0.05
C LEU A 176 25.95 -11.97 1.09
N PRO A 177 25.74 -10.69 0.79
CA PRO A 177 25.12 -9.75 1.72
C PRO A 177 23.60 -9.91 1.77
N TRP A 178 23.11 -10.71 2.72
CA TRP A 178 21.67 -11.04 2.87
C TRP A 178 20.86 -10.07 3.76
N ASN A 179 21.41 -8.91 4.14
CA ASN A 179 20.70 -7.94 5.01
C ASN A 179 19.39 -7.43 4.40
N HIS A 180 19.33 -7.31 3.08
CA HIS A 180 18.14 -6.87 2.35
C HIS A 180 16.91 -7.75 2.62
N ILE A 181 17.07 -9.03 3.00
CA ILE A 181 15.96 -9.93 3.35
C ILE A 181 15.20 -9.41 4.58
N THR A 182 15.92 -8.90 5.57
CA THR A 182 15.37 -8.42 6.85
C THR A 182 15.05 -6.93 6.83
N ASP A 183 15.77 -6.15 6.01
CA ASP A 183 15.57 -4.69 5.91
C ASP A 183 14.35 -4.35 5.04
N GLN A 184 13.99 -5.22 4.09
CA GLN A 184 12.80 -5.05 3.25
C GLN A 184 11.50 -5.36 4.02
N ILE A 185 10.44 -4.65 3.64
CA ILE A 185 9.14 -4.62 4.27
C ILE A 185 8.08 -5.30 3.38
N GLY A 186 7.06 -5.89 4.01
CA GLY A 186 5.91 -6.45 3.33
C GLY A 186 6.08 -7.91 2.94
N MET A 187 5.21 -8.39 2.05
CA MET A 187 5.12 -9.81 1.69
C MET A 187 6.26 -10.30 0.78
N PHE A 188 6.90 -9.40 0.02
CA PHE A 188 7.86 -9.77 -1.03
C PHE A 188 9.28 -9.41 -0.64
N CYS A 189 10.22 -10.29 -0.97
CA CYS A 189 11.63 -10.02 -0.89
C CYS A 189 12.19 -9.93 -2.31
N PHE A 190 12.73 -8.78 -2.69
CA PHE A 190 13.48 -8.66 -3.93
C PHE A 190 14.89 -9.21 -3.69
N THR A 191 15.11 -10.46 -4.09
CA THR A 191 16.29 -11.27 -3.73
C THR A 191 17.58 -10.82 -4.42
N GLY A 192 17.48 -10.03 -5.50
CA GLY A 192 18.63 -9.65 -6.32
C GLY A 192 19.25 -10.81 -7.11
N LEU A 193 18.62 -11.99 -7.12
CA LEU A 193 19.06 -13.11 -7.94
C LEU A 193 18.94 -12.77 -9.42
N LYS A 194 19.96 -13.12 -10.19
CA LYS A 194 19.96 -12.94 -11.64
C LYS A 194 19.00 -13.94 -12.30
N PRO A 195 18.45 -13.64 -13.49
CA PRO A 195 17.56 -14.55 -14.20
C PRO A 195 18.13 -15.97 -14.36
N GLU A 196 19.43 -16.11 -14.60
CA GLU A 196 20.11 -17.40 -14.75
C GLU A 196 20.11 -18.21 -13.44
N GLN A 197 20.06 -17.54 -12.28
CA GLN A 197 19.98 -18.18 -10.98
C GLN A 197 18.56 -18.61 -10.62
N VAL A 198 17.55 -18.03 -11.27
CA VAL A 198 16.12 -18.32 -11.05
C VAL A 198 15.62 -19.42 -11.98
N ASN A 199 16.12 -19.49 -13.22
CA ASN A 199 15.65 -20.41 -14.26
C ASN A 199 16.26 -21.83 -14.21
N ASN A 200 16.85 -22.22 -13.07
CA ASN A 200 17.44 -23.56 -12.91
C ASN A 200 16.38 -24.66 -12.82
#